data_AF-A0A381WN22-F1
#
_entry.id   AF-A0A381WN22-F1
#
_cell.length_a   1.000
_cell.length_b   1.000
_cell.length_c   1.000
_cell.angle_alpha   90.00
_cell.angle_beta   90.00
_cell.angle_gamma   90.00
#
_symmetry.space_group_name_H-M   'P 1'
#
loop_
_entity.id
_entity.type
_entity.pdbx_description
1 polymer ?
#
loop_
_entity_poly.entity_id
_entity_poly.type
_entity_poly.pdbx_seq_one_letter_code
_entity_poly.pdbx_strand_id
1 'polypeptide(L)'
;MIGHIENNTDKFIKFFQIFFIRTFYILHHFYLSKGMQVASSLAFTSLLSLVPLLTVMFGFFGKISALQEFSTLIQDFIFTNFVPEFGQIIQQYMHIFSAKASQLTISGSIILVLIALMLLATIDNAFNRIWRIKKTRNLIKRIFIYFSLLVIGPLLIGIGLASTSYLLSIPVIADVDTAFNIRTHLLSWLPFLTTSITFILLYILVPNCYVYKRHAAIAGIICAILFELAKYGFGIYIKEMPSYENIYGALAIIPLFFIWIYISWVIILFGAHITFCLSS
;
A
#
# COMPACT_ATOMS: atom_id res chain seq x y z
N MET A 1 40.55 -5.28 33.75
CA MET A 1 39.21 -4.73 33.38
C MET A 1 39.20 -3.86 32.11
N ILE A 2 40.35 -3.41 31.58
CA ILE A 2 40.40 -2.49 30.42
C ILE A 2 40.15 -3.20 29.07
N GLY A 3 40.62 -4.44 28.89
CA GLY A 3 40.45 -5.18 27.62
C GLY A 3 39.03 -5.64 27.27
N HIS A 4 38.06 -5.53 28.20
CA HIS A 4 36.65 -5.88 27.93
C HIS A 4 35.84 -4.69 27.36
N ILE A 5 36.32 -3.47 27.57
CA ILE A 5 35.66 -2.23 27.11
C ILE A 5 36.06 -1.93 25.66
N GLU A 6 37.33 -2.11 25.33
CA GLU A 6 37.91 -1.85 23.99
C GLU A 6 37.24 -2.70 22.89
N ASN A 7 36.92 -3.96 23.21
CA ASN A 7 36.23 -4.90 22.32
C ASN A 7 34.77 -4.50 22.04
N ASN A 8 34.13 -3.75 22.92
CA ASN A 8 32.73 -3.32 22.74
C ASN A 8 32.63 -2.04 21.89
N THR A 9 33.59 -1.12 22.05
CA THR A 9 33.73 0.07 21.18
C THR A 9 34.05 -0.30 19.74
N ASP A 10 34.93 -1.27 19.51
CA ASP A 10 35.25 -1.74 18.14
C ASP A 10 34.07 -2.43 17.46
N LYS A 11 33.26 -3.19 18.22
CA LYS A 11 32.02 -3.79 17.71
C LYS A 11 30.99 -2.71 17.35
N PHE A 12 30.87 -1.68 18.19
CA PHE A 12 29.94 -0.57 17.95
C PHE A 12 30.32 0.23 16.70
N ILE A 13 31.60 0.56 16.53
CA ILE A 13 32.11 1.27 15.35
C ILE A 13 31.92 0.43 14.09
N LYS A 14 32.27 -0.87 14.12
CA LYS A 14 32.05 -1.78 12.98
C LYS A 14 30.57 -1.92 12.62
N PHE A 15 29.68 -1.96 13.62
CA PHE A 15 28.24 -1.98 13.39
C PHE A 15 27.78 -0.72 12.63
N PHE A 16 28.18 0.47 13.08
CA PHE A 16 27.83 1.73 12.41
C PHE A 16 28.41 1.82 11.00
N GLN A 17 29.65 1.37 10.79
CA GLN A 17 30.27 1.33 9.46
C GLN A 17 29.50 0.41 8.51
N ILE A 18 29.17 -0.81 8.94
CA ILE A 18 28.40 -1.76 8.13
C ILE A 18 27.01 -1.20 7.83
N PHE A 19 26.34 -0.61 8.82
CA PHE A 19 25.03 0.00 8.65
C PHE A 19 25.05 1.14 7.62
N PHE A 20 26.05 2.03 7.71
CA PHE A 20 26.19 3.16 6.79
C PHE A 20 26.50 2.70 5.36
N ILE A 21 27.42 1.75 5.20
CA ILE A 21 27.77 1.17 3.90
C ILE A 21 26.55 0.51 3.25
N ARG A 22 25.78 -0.29 4.01
CA ARG A 22 24.57 -0.94 3.49
C ARG A 22 23.49 0.06 3.10
N THR A 23 23.28 1.09 3.94
CA THR A 23 22.31 2.16 3.65
C THR A 23 22.69 2.91 2.37
N PHE A 24 23.96 3.30 2.25
CA PHE A 24 24.47 3.97 1.06
C PHE A 24 24.36 3.09 -0.19
N TYR A 25 24.68 1.79 -0.07
CA TYR A 25 24.52 0.83 -1.16
C TYR A 25 23.06 0.72 -1.63
N ILE A 26 22.09 0.66 -0.70
CA ILE A 26 20.66 0.58 -1.03
C ILE A 26 20.20 1.85 -1.77
N LEU A 27 20.56 3.04 -1.25
CA LEU A 27 20.20 4.33 -1.87
C LEU A 27 20.82 4.46 -3.26
N HIS A 28 22.09 4.09 -3.40
CA HIS A 28 22.79 4.09 -4.67
C HIS A 28 22.15 3.11 -5.66
N HIS A 29 21.77 1.92 -5.19
CA HIS A 29 21.08 0.93 -6.03
C HIS A 29 19.71 1.42 -6.51
N PHE A 30 18.94 2.06 -5.64
CA PHE A 30 17.65 2.66 -5.98
C PHE A 30 17.78 3.82 -6.98
N TYR A 31 18.83 4.63 -6.85
CA TYR A 31 19.11 5.70 -7.81
C TYR A 31 19.51 5.14 -9.18
N LEU A 32 20.45 4.19 -9.22
CA LEU A 32 20.91 3.55 -10.46
C LEU A 32 19.80 2.77 -11.17
N SER A 33 18.89 2.16 -10.41
CA SER A 33 17.72 1.45 -10.97
C SER A 33 16.63 2.39 -11.47
N LYS A 34 16.82 3.72 -11.38
CA LYS A 34 15.84 4.74 -11.73
C LYS A 34 14.55 4.61 -10.92
N GLY A 35 14.65 4.25 -9.65
CA GLY A 35 13.51 3.93 -8.77
C GLY A 35 12.42 5.01 -8.75
N MET A 36 12.80 6.29 -8.74
CA MET A 36 11.85 7.42 -8.83
C MET A 36 11.08 7.47 -10.16
N GLN A 37 11.73 7.17 -11.28
CA GLN A 37 11.11 7.18 -12.60
C GLN A 37 10.16 5.99 -12.75
N VAL A 38 10.57 4.82 -12.23
CA VAL A 38 9.71 3.64 -12.16
C VAL A 38 8.49 3.91 -11.27
N ALA A 39 8.66 4.56 -10.12
CA ALA A 39 7.56 4.96 -9.24
C ALA A 39 6.56 5.88 -9.96
N SER A 40 7.04 6.87 -10.73
CA SER A 40 6.18 7.74 -11.54
C SER A 40 5.40 6.97 -12.60
N SER A 41 6.06 6.04 -13.30
CA SER A 41 5.39 5.18 -14.29
C SER A 41 4.32 4.31 -13.64
N LEU A 42 4.62 3.69 -12.49
CA LEU A 42 3.66 2.85 -11.76
C LEU A 42 2.51 3.67 -11.20
N ALA A 43 2.76 4.90 -10.74
CA ALA A 43 1.72 5.81 -10.27
C ALA A 43 0.73 6.16 -11.40
N PHE A 44 1.26 6.53 -12.57
CA PHE A 44 0.44 6.81 -13.75
C PHE A 44 -0.33 5.58 -14.22
N THR A 45 0.33 4.42 -14.30
CA THR A 45 -0.32 3.14 -14.62
C THR A 45 -1.42 2.80 -13.62
N SER A 46 -1.17 3.01 -12.31
CA SER A 46 -2.16 2.75 -11.26
C SER A 46 -3.38 3.64 -11.41
N LEU A 47 -3.17 4.95 -11.61
CA LEU A 47 -4.24 5.92 -11.84
C LEU A 47 -5.09 5.55 -13.06
N LEU A 48 -4.46 5.21 -14.19
CA LEU A 48 -5.17 4.78 -15.39
C LEU A 48 -5.89 3.43 -15.20
N SER A 49 -5.34 2.54 -14.37
CA SER A 49 -5.93 1.22 -14.12
C SER A 49 -7.17 1.26 -13.23
N LEU A 50 -7.36 2.33 -12.45
CA LEU A 50 -8.55 2.47 -11.59
C LEU A 50 -9.83 2.46 -12.40
N VAL A 51 -9.88 3.15 -13.54
CA VAL A 51 -11.07 3.20 -14.40
C VAL A 51 -11.50 1.81 -14.90
N PRO A 52 -10.67 1.04 -15.63
CA PRO A 52 -11.05 -0.29 -16.08
C PRO A 52 -11.31 -1.24 -14.91
N LEU A 53 -10.58 -1.13 -13.79
CA LEU A 53 -10.77 -1.99 -12.62
C LEU A 53 -12.13 -1.73 -11.96
N LEU A 54 -12.48 -0.47 -11.69
CA LEU A 54 -13.79 -0.10 -11.15
C LEU A 54 -14.91 -0.45 -12.13
N THR A 55 -14.67 -0.32 -13.43
CA THR A 55 -15.67 -0.70 -14.45
C THR A 55 -15.95 -2.19 -14.43
N VAL A 56 -14.92 -3.03 -14.35
CA VAL A 56 -15.08 -4.48 -14.24
C VAL A 56 -15.77 -4.84 -12.91
N MET A 57 -15.38 -4.18 -11.82
CA MET A 57 -15.97 -4.43 -10.51
C MET A 57 -17.47 -4.09 -10.50
N PHE A 58 -17.86 -2.85 -10.79
CA PHE A 58 -19.27 -2.44 -10.74
C PHE A 58 -20.10 -2.97 -11.92
N GLY A 59 -19.47 -3.13 -13.08
CA GLY A 59 -20.14 -3.55 -14.30
C GLY A 59 -20.32 -5.05 -14.42
N PHE A 60 -19.24 -5.82 -14.28
CA PHE A 60 -19.27 -7.28 -14.44
C PHE A 60 -19.68 -7.98 -13.13
N PHE A 61 -19.09 -7.64 -11.97
CA PHE A 61 -19.47 -8.29 -10.71
C PHE A 61 -20.86 -7.89 -10.24
N GLY A 62 -21.28 -6.65 -10.50
CA GLY A 62 -22.65 -6.20 -10.21
C GLY A 62 -23.76 -6.98 -10.93
N LYS A 63 -23.43 -7.73 -12.00
CA LYS A 63 -24.37 -8.60 -12.73
C LYS A 63 -24.38 -10.05 -12.24
N ILE A 64 -23.37 -10.44 -11.47
CA ILE A 64 -23.24 -11.81 -10.96
C ILE A 64 -23.74 -11.78 -9.51
N SER A 65 -24.88 -12.43 -9.25
CA SER A 65 -25.52 -12.42 -7.92
C SER A 65 -24.57 -12.86 -6.79
N ALA A 66 -23.68 -13.82 -7.05
CA ALA A 66 -22.68 -14.29 -6.09
C ALA A 66 -21.57 -13.27 -5.76
N LEU A 67 -21.40 -12.21 -6.57
CA LEU A 67 -20.32 -11.22 -6.42
C LEU A 67 -20.85 -9.81 -6.10
N GLN A 68 -22.17 -9.65 -5.99
CA GLN A 68 -22.80 -8.35 -5.79
C GLN A 68 -22.50 -7.78 -4.39
N GLU A 69 -22.53 -8.62 -3.35
CA GLU A 69 -22.13 -8.25 -1.98
C GLU A 69 -20.67 -7.79 -1.90
N PHE A 70 -19.80 -8.38 -2.73
CA PHE A 70 -18.39 -7.99 -2.79
C PHE A 70 -18.21 -6.58 -3.38
N SER A 71 -19.00 -6.24 -4.40
CA SER A 71 -19.01 -4.90 -4.98
C SER A 71 -19.44 -3.83 -3.96
N THR A 72 -20.44 -4.14 -3.12
CA THR A 72 -20.91 -3.22 -2.08
C THR A 72 -19.87 -3.05 -0.96
N LEU A 73 -19.22 -4.14 -0.52
CA LEU A 73 -18.18 -4.07 0.51
C LEU A 73 -16.98 -3.21 0.08
N ILE A 74 -16.52 -3.33 -1.17
CA ILE A 74 -15.42 -2.50 -1.66
C ILE A 74 -15.85 -1.04 -1.81
N GLN A 75 -17.08 -0.79 -2.28
CA GLN A 75 -17.61 0.56 -2.38
C GLN A 75 -17.61 1.25 -1.00
N ASP A 76 -18.09 0.57 0.03
CA ASP A 76 -18.10 1.06 1.41
C ASP A 76 -16.68 1.24 1.96
N PHE A 77 -15.76 0.32 1.65
CA PHE A 77 -14.36 0.43 2.04
C PHE A 77 -13.69 1.66 1.42
N ILE A 78 -13.87 1.88 0.11
CA ILE A 78 -13.35 3.07 -0.58
C ILE A 78 -13.94 4.33 0.06
N PHE A 79 -15.25 4.35 0.30
CA PHE A 79 -15.90 5.52 0.91
C PHE A 79 -15.41 5.82 2.32
N THR A 80 -15.26 4.79 3.15
CA THR A 80 -14.91 4.94 4.56
C THR A 80 -13.41 5.23 4.77
N ASN A 81 -12.53 4.79 3.85
CA ASN A 81 -11.08 4.87 4.05
C ASN A 81 -10.36 5.82 3.10
N PHE A 82 -10.88 6.04 1.88
CA PHE A 82 -10.24 6.89 0.87
C PHE A 82 -10.99 8.19 0.60
N VAL A 83 -12.31 8.24 0.84
CA VAL A 83 -13.16 9.41 0.56
C VAL A 83 -13.50 10.30 1.78
N PRO A 84 -13.21 9.99 3.07
CA PRO A 84 -13.59 10.88 4.18
C PRO A 84 -13.06 12.31 4.04
N GLU A 85 -11.88 12.47 3.44
CA GLU A 85 -11.22 13.76 3.21
C GLU A 85 -11.63 14.43 1.89
N PHE A 86 -12.36 13.73 1.01
CA PHE A 86 -12.68 14.18 -0.37
C PHE A 86 -14.19 14.31 -0.69
N GLY A 87 -15.08 14.06 0.28
CA GLY A 87 -16.47 14.58 0.32
C GLY A 87 -17.55 13.88 -0.56
N GLN A 88 -18.78 14.43 -0.47
CA GLN A 88 -20.01 13.98 -1.18
C GLN A 88 -19.88 13.97 -2.71
N ILE A 89 -18.95 14.76 -3.26
CA ILE A 89 -18.73 14.90 -4.71
C ILE A 89 -18.23 13.58 -5.31
N ILE A 90 -17.24 12.92 -4.68
CA ILE A 90 -16.74 11.62 -5.15
C ILE A 90 -17.84 10.56 -5.06
N GLN A 91 -18.66 10.60 -4.01
CA GLN A 91 -19.79 9.67 -3.85
C GLN A 91 -20.79 9.78 -5.02
N GLN A 92 -21.16 11.00 -5.41
CA GLN A 92 -22.05 11.22 -6.56
C GLN A 92 -21.45 10.71 -7.87
N TYR A 93 -20.18 11.02 -8.15
CA TYR A 93 -19.51 10.53 -9.36
C TYR A 93 -19.33 9.01 -9.37
N MET A 94 -19.09 8.39 -8.21
CA MET A 94 -19.02 6.93 -8.08
C MET A 94 -20.36 6.26 -8.36
N HIS A 95 -21.47 6.83 -7.87
CA HIS A 95 -22.81 6.33 -8.22
C HIS A 95 -23.10 6.45 -9.72
N ILE A 96 -22.80 7.60 -10.33
CA ILE A 96 -22.95 7.80 -11.79
C ILE A 96 -22.09 6.82 -12.57
N PHE A 97 -20.84 6.62 -12.14
CA PHE A 97 -19.91 5.69 -12.76
C PHE A 97 -20.41 4.26 -12.67
N SER A 98 -20.83 3.80 -11.48
CA SER A 98 -21.39 2.47 -11.27
C SER A 98 -22.62 2.22 -12.14
N ALA A 99 -23.52 3.20 -12.25
CA ALA A 99 -24.72 3.11 -13.10
C ALA A 99 -24.39 3.00 -14.60
N LYS A 100 -23.32 3.66 -15.06
CA LYS A 100 -22.82 3.51 -16.43
C LYS A 100 -22.05 2.20 -16.63
N ALA A 101 -21.27 1.78 -15.63
CA ALA A 101 -20.51 0.54 -15.66
C ALA A 101 -21.42 -0.68 -15.76
N SER A 102 -22.57 -0.69 -15.06
CA SER A 102 -23.55 -1.76 -15.14
C SER A 102 -24.19 -1.92 -16.54
N GLN A 103 -24.12 -0.90 -17.39
CA GLN A 103 -24.61 -0.97 -18.77
C GLN A 103 -23.58 -1.58 -19.74
N LEU A 104 -22.36 -1.89 -19.30
CA LEU A 104 -21.36 -2.49 -20.20
C LEU A 104 -21.80 -3.86 -20.71
N THR A 105 -21.52 -4.09 -21.99
CA THR A 105 -21.65 -5.40 -22.61
C THR A 105 -20.61 -6.37 -22.06
N ILE A 106 -20.88 -7.67 -22.19
CA ILE A 106 -19.94 -8.74 -21.80
C ILE A 106 -18.64 -8.62 -22.60
N SER A 107 -18.73 -8.34 -23.90
CA SER A 107 -17.56 -8.12 -24.77
C SER A 107 -16.72 -6.92 -24.34
N GLY A 108 -17.35 -5.78 -24.00
CA GLY A 108 -16.65 -4.61 -23.47
C GLY A 108 -15.98 -4.88 -22.13
N SER A 109 -16.63 -5.67 -21.26
CA SER A 109 -16.06 -6.09 -19.98
C SER A 109 -14.80 -6.93 -20.16
N ILE A 110 -14.80 -7.88 -21.10
CA ILE A 110 -13.62 -8.71 -21.41
C ILE A 110 -12.44 -7.84 -21.86
N ILE A 111 -12.67 -6.87 -22.75
CA ILE A 111 -11.62 -5.95 -23.21
C ILE A 111 -11.03 -5.16 -22.04
N LEU A 112 -11.88 -4.65 -21.13
CA LEU A 112 -11.42 -3.93 -19.95
C LEU A 112 -10.66 -4.81 -18.96
N VAL A 113 -11.07 -6.07 -18.80
CA VAL A 113 -10.30 -7.05 -18.01
C VAL A 113 -8.91 -7.21 -18.63
N LEU A 114 -8.80 -7.38 -19.95
CA LEU A 114 -7.51 -7.50 -20.61
C LEU A 114 -6.64 -6.25 -20.40
N ILE A 115 -7.22 -5.05 -20.52
CA ILE A 115 -6.50 -3.79 -20.27
C ILE A 115 -6.05 -3.71 -18.81
N ALA A 116 -6.92 -4.02 -17.85
CA ALA A 116 -6.57 -4.03 -16.43
C ALA A 116 -5.43 -5.03 -16.15
N LEU A 117 -5.46 -6.21 -16.76
CA LEU A 117 -4.39 -7.20 -16.65
C LEU A 117 -3.09 -6.72 -17.28
N MET A 118 -3.14 -5.99 -18.41
CA MET A 118 -1.97 -5.38 -19.04
C MET A 118 -1.38 -4.22 -18.24
N LEU A 119 -2.19 -3.48 -17.46
CA LEU A 119 -1.71 -2.42 -16.58
C LEU A 119 -1.12 -3.00 -15.30
N LEU A 120 -1.81 -3.98 -14.69
CA LEU A 120 -1.25 -4.78 -13.59
C LEU A 120 0.06 -5.43 -14.03
N ALA A 121 0.09 -5.94 -15.28
CA ALA A 121 1.23 -6.00 -16.22
C ALA A 121 2.57 -5.44 -15.75
N THR A 122 2.53 -4.12 -15.71
CA THR A 122 3.66 -3.23 -15.50
C THR A 122 4.19 -3.33 -14.08
N ILE A 123 3.31 -3.56 -13.10
CA ILE A 123 3.69 -3.71 -11.69
C ILE A 123 4.58 -4.95 -11.51
N ASP A 124 4.17 -6.15 -11.96
CA ASP A 124 5.04 -7.34 -11.82
C ASP A 124 6.36 -7.14 -12.55
N ASN A 125 6.35 -6.51 -13.72
CA ASN A 125 7.57 -6.30 -14.48
C ASN A 125 8.55 -5.38 -13.72
N ALA A 126 8.04 -4.37 -13.00
CA ALA A 126 8.85 -3.53 -12.13
C ALA A 126 9.47 -4.33 -10.97
N PHE A 127 8.69 -5.17 -10.28
CA PHE A 127 9.22 -6.04 -9.23
C PHE A 127 10.22 -7.06 -9.80
N ASN A 128 9.88 -7.78 -10.86
CA ASN A 128 10.77 -8.76 -11.49
C ASN A 128 12.09 -8.12 -11.93
N ARG A 129 12.08 -6.85 -12.37
CA ARG A 129 13.31 -6.12 -12.72
C ARG A 129 14.21 -5.87 -11.50
N ILE A 130 13.66 -5.58 -10.33
CA ILE A 130 14.43 -5.40 -9.09
C ILE A 130 15.16 -6.69 -8.73
N TRP A 131 14.42 -7.81 -8.68
CA TRP A 131 15.00 -9.13 -8.36
C TRP A 131 15.71 -9.80 -9.56
N ARG A 132 15.85 -9.09 -10.69
CA ARG A 132 16.51 -9.58 -11.93
C ARG A 132 15.93 -10.90 -12.46
N ILE A 133 14.63 -11.10 -12.26
CA ILE A 133 13.91 -12.31 -12.66
C ILE A 133 13.48 -12.18 -14.12
N LYS A 134 13.93 -13.11 -14.97
CA LYS A 134 13.59 -13.14 -16.40
C LYS A 134 12.26 -13.87 -16.71
N LYS A 135 11.78 -14.71 -15.79
CA LYS A 135 10.60 -15.54 -15.99
C LYS A 135 9.35 -14.86 -15.44
N THR A 136 8.34 -14.66 -16.29
CA THR A 136 7.04 -14.15 -15.89
C THR A 136 6.21 -15.23 -15.19
N ARG A 137 5.34 -14.80 -14.26
CA ARG A 137 4.37 -15.70 -13.60
C ARG A 137 3.24 -16.06 -14.56
N ASN A 138 2.63 -17.23 -14.36
CA ASN A 138 1.39 -17.58 -15.04
C ASN A 138 0.29 -16.55 -14.71
N LEU A 139 -0.47 -16.14 -15.73
CA LEU A 139 -1.51 -15.11 -15.64
C LEU A 139 -2.52 -15.37 -14.50
N ILE A 140 -2.90 -16.63 -14.30
CA ILE A 140 -3.84 -17.04 -13.24
C ILE A 140 -3.26 -16.76 -11.85
N LYS A 141 -2.01 -17.15 -11.60
CA LYS A 141 -1.35 -16.91 -10.30
C LYS A 141 -1.24 -15.42 -9.99
N ARG A 142 -0.95 -14.63 -11.03
CA ARG A 142 -0.93 -13.16 -10.94
C ARG A 142 -2.28 -12.62 -10.49
N ILE A 143 -3.36 -13.00 -11.18
CA ILE A 143 -4.73 -12.58 -10.83
C ILE A 143 -5.03 -12.90 -9.38
N PHE A 144 -4.78 -14.13 -8.93
CA PHE A 144 -5.03 -14.54 -7.54
C PHE A 144 -4.22 -13.75 -6.52
N ILE A 145 -2.95 -13.44 -6.78
CA ILE A 145 -2.11 -12.67 -5.83
C ILE A 145 -2.59 -11.23 -5.72
N TYR A 146 -2.84 -10.55 -6.85
CA TYR A 146 -3.32 -9.17 -6.84
C TYR A 146 -4.75 -9.06 -6.29
N PHE A 147 -5.61 -10.02 -6.62
CA PHE A 147 -6.95 -10.13 -6.03
C PHE A 147 -6.87 -10.36 -4.52
N SER A 148 -5.98 -11.25 -4.08
CA SER A 148 -5.73 -11.48 -2.66
C SER A 148 -5.23 -10.21 -1.97
N LEU A 149 -4.30 -9.45 -2.54
CA LEU A 149 -3.86 -8.17 -1.95
C LEU A 149 -4.99 -7.13 -1.89
N LEU A 150 -5.84 -7.07 -2.92
CA LEU A 150 -6.98 -6.16 -2.99
C LEU A 150 -8.08 -6.54 -1.97
N VAL A 151 -8.23 -7.82 -1.63
CA VAL A 151 -9.21 -8.28 -0.63
C VAL A 151 -8.60 -8.27 0.77
N ILE A 152 -7.40 -8.84 0.93
CA ILE A 152 -6.69 -9.00 2.20
C ILE A 152 -6.27 -7.65 2.76
N GLY A 153 -5.88 -6.67 1.93
CA GLY A 153 -5.55 -5.32 2.42
C GLY A 153 -6.72 -4.68 3.19
N PRO A 154 -7.88 -4.46 2.53
CA PRO A 154 -9.11 -4.01 3.16
C PRO A 154 -9.61 -4.91 4.28
N LEU A 155 -9.51 -6.22 4.14
CA LEU A 155 -9.92 -7.17 5.17
C LEU A 155 -9.02 -7.09 6.41
N LEU A 156 -7.70 -6.91 6.26
CA LEU A 156 -6.78 -6.72 7.38
C LEU A 156 -7.01 -5.39 8.08
N ILE A 157 -7.33 -4.33 7.33
CA ILE A 157 -7.73 -3.04 7.89
C ILE A 157 -9.08 -3.17 8.61
N GLY A 158 -10.05 -3.83 7.99
CA GLY A 158 -11.39 -4.09 8.54
C GLY A 158 -11.34 -4.98 9.77
N ILE A 159 -10.49 -6.01 9.79
CA ILE A 159 -10.19 -6.82 10.97
C ILE A 159 -9.48 -5.96 12.01
N GLY A 160 -8.54 -5.09 11.64
CA GLY A 160 -7.91 -4.15 12.57
C GLY A 160 -8.93 -3.24 13.26
N LEU A 161 -9.86 -2.66 12.50
CA LEU A 161 -10.95 -1.80 12.99
C LEU A 161 -12.01 -2.58 13.78
N ALA A 162 -12.38 -3.78 13.34
CA ALA A 162 -13.34 -4.65 14.04
C ALA A 162 -12.74 -5.24 15.32
N SER A 163 -11.45 -5.56 15.33
CA SER A 163 -10.70 -5.94 16.53
C SER A 163 -10.65 -4.78 17.49
N THR A 164 -10.44 -3.56 17.01
CA THR A 164 -10.53 -2.34 17.83
C THR A 164 -11.92 -2.23 18.46
N SER A 165 -12.98 -2.42 17.68
CA SER A 165 -14.37 -2.33 18.15
C SER A 165 -14.78 -3.48 19.08
N TYR A 166 -14.27 -4.69 18.86
CA TYR A 166 -14.52 -5.87 19.70
C TYR A 166 -13.73 -5.82 21.01
N LEU A 167 -12.46 -5.40 20.96
CA LEU A 167 -11.65 -5.13 22.16
C LEU A 167 -12.26 -4.02 23.02
N LEU A 168 -12.87 -3.01 22.39
CA LEU A 168 -13.65 -1.95 23.08
C LEU A 168 -14.95 -2.48 23.73
N SER A 169 -15.42 -3.67 23.37
CA SER A 169 -16.67 -4.27 23.88
C SER A 169 -16.47 -5.29 25.01
N ILE A 170 -15.23 -5.66 25.36
CA ILE A 170 -14.92 -6.60 26.43
C ILE A 170 -14.94 -5.88 27.79
N PRO A 171 -15.89 -6.20 28.70
CA PRO A 171 -16.02 -5.50 29.99
C PRO A 171 -14.81 -5.66 30.91
N VAL A 172 -14.04 -6.74 30.75
CA VAL A 172 -12.87 -7.07 31.57
C VAL A 172 -11.70 -6.09 31.37
N ILE A 173 -11.67 -5.34 30.27
CA ILE A 173 -10.63 -4.32 29.99
C ILE A 173 -11.04 -2.94 30.55
N ALA A 174 -12.33 -2.72 30.85
CA ALA A 174 -12.85 -1.44 31.33
C ALA A 174 -12.36 -1.08 32.75
N ASP A 175 -12.18 -2.07 33.63
CA ASP A 175 -11.74 -1.85 35.01
C ASP A 175 -10.22 -1.64 35.18
N VAL A 176 -9.42 -2.01 34.18
CA VAL A 176 -7.94 -1.89 34.21
C VAL A 176 -7.46 -0.56 33.57
N ASP A 177 -8.35 0.17 32.90
CA ASP A 177 -8.01 1.32 32.04
C ASP A 177 -7.72 2.63 32.80
N THR A 178 -8.02 2.71 34.11
CA THR A 178 -7.86 3.95 34.87
C THR A 178 -6.42 4.24 35.33
N ALA A 179 -5.52 3.25 35.34
CA ALA A 179 -4.17 3.40 35.89
C ALA A 179 -3.04 3.45 34.84
N PHE A 180 -3.20 2.80 33.69
CA PHE A 180 -2.09 2.58 32.74
C PHE A 180 -2.32 3.12 31.32
N ASN A 181 -3.52 3.65 31.02
CA ASN A 181 -3.87 4.21 29.70
C ASN A 181 -3.48 3.30 28.52
N ILE A 182 -3.53 1.98 28.75
CA ILE A 182 -3.10 0.94 27.81
C ILE A 182 -3.96 1.01 26.54
N ARG A 183 -5.22 1.42 26.67
CA ARG A 183 -6.17 1.63 25.58
C ARG A 183 -5.66 2.67 24.58
N THR A 184 -5.32 3.88 25.01
CA THR A 184 -4.86 4.94 24.09
C THR A 184 -3.53 4.58 23.43
N HIS A 185 -2.63 3.92 24.16
CA HIS A 185 -1.36 3.47 23.60
C HIS A 185 -1.55 2.36 22.57
N LEU A 186 -2.28 1.29 22.89
CA LEU A 186 -2.45 0.16 21.98
C LEU A 186 -3.17 0.57 20.68
N LEU A 187 -4.20 1.40 20.78
CA LEU A 187 -4.89 1.95 19.59
C LEU A 187 -3.97 2.85 18.75
N SER A 188 -3.03 3.58 19.37
CA SER A 188 -2.08 4.43 18.64
C SER A 188 -1.05 3.63 17.83
N TRP A 189 -0.69 2.41 18.27
CA TRP A 189 0.27 1.55 17.56
C TRP A 189 -0.38 0.69 16.47
N LEU A 190 -1.70 0.53 16.50
CA LEU A 190 -2.42 -0.35 15.59
C LEU A 190 -2.26 0.02 14.10
N PRO A 191 -2.32 1.31 13.69
CA PRO A 191 -2.07 1.70 12.31
C PRO A 191 -0.67 1.29 11.84
N PHE A 192 0.34 1.49 12.69
CA PHE A 192 1.71 1.11 12.39
C PHE A 192 1.89 -0.42 12.27
N LEU A 193 1.25 -1.21 13.14
CA LEU A 193 1.33 -2.67 13.09
C LEU A 193 0.65 -3.22 11.83
N THR A 194 -0.54 -2.70 11.50
CA THR A 194 -1.28 -3.11 10.29
C THR A 194 -0.54 -2.73 9.01
N THR A 195 0.04 -1.53 8.93
CA THR A 195 0.88 -1.13 7.78
C THR A 195 2.14 -1.98 7.69
N SER A 196 2.80 -2.25 8.82
CA SER A 196 3.97 -3.15 8.87
C SER A 196 3.64 -4.54 8.34
N ILE A 197 2.58 -5.18 8.84
CA ILE A 197 2.16 -6.51 8.38
C ILE A 197 1.83 -6.48 6.88
N THR A 198 1.14 -5.44 6.41
CA THR A 198 0.83 -5.27 4.99
C THR A 198 2.08 -5.22 4.12
N PHE A 199 3.09 -4.40 4.48
CA PHE A 199 4.34 -4.34 3.72
C PHE A 199 5.14 -5.65 3.79
N ILE A 200 5.16 -6.33 4.94
CA ILE A 200 5.82 -7.63 5.08
C ILE A 200 5.19 -8.66 4.13
N LEU A 201 3.86 -8.75 4.12
CA LEU A 201 3.13 -9.65 3.23
C LEU A 201 3.36 -9.27 1.77
N LEU A 202 3.38 -7.98 1.44
CA LEU A 202 3.70 -7.49 0.09
C LEU A 202 5.07 -8.02 -0.36
N TYR A 203 6.12 -7.90 0.46
CA TYR A 203 7.46 -8.34 0.11
C TYR A 203 7.66 -9.87 0.13
N ILE A 204 6.77 -10.63 0.75
CA ILE A 204 6.78 -12.09 0.71
C ILE A 204 6.00 -12.63 -0.49
N LEU A 205 4.84 -12.03 -0.83
CA LEU A 205 3.89 -12.58 -1.80
C LEU A 205 4.12 -12.04 -3.22
N VAL A 206 4.46 -10.76 -3.35
CA VAL A 206 4.58 -10.09 -4.67
C VAL A 206 5.81 -10.56 -5.45
N PRO A 207 7.03 -10.64 -4.88
CA PRO A 207 8.21 -11.02 -5.66
C PRO A 207 8.13 -12.45 -6.20
N ASN A 208 8.51 -12.66 -7.47
CA ASN A 208 8.52 -13.99 -8.10
C ASN A 208 9.73 -14.86 -7.71
N CYS A 209 10.25 -14.68 -6.51
CA CYS A 209 11.39 -15.40 -5.97
C CYS A 209 11.19 -15.70 -4.49
N TYR A 210 11.98 -16.62 -3.97
CA TYR A 210 12.03 -16.85 -2.53
C TYR A 210 12.66 -15.64 -1.83
N VAL A 211 11.97 -15.09 -0.83
CA VAL A 211 12.45 -14.00 0.01
C VAL A 211 12.49 -14.47 1.46
N TYR A 212 13.63 -14.32 2.13
CA TYR A 212 13.73 -14.64 3.54
C TYR A 212 12.84 -13.70 4.37
N LYS A 213 11.98 -14.28 5.21
CA LYS A 213 11.01 -13.55 6.06
C LYS A 213 11.67 -12.45 6.91
N ARG A 214 12.92 -12.66 7.35
CA ARG A 214 13.68 -11.66 8.14
C ARG A 214 13.99 -10.40 7.34
N HIS A 215 14.34 -10.52 6.06
CA HIS A 215 14.60 -9.35 5.20
C HIS A 215 13.31 -8.62 4.85
N ALA A 216 12.24 -9.36 4.58
CA ALA A 216 10.90 -8.79 4.39
C ALA A 216 10.40 -8.07 5.67
N ALA A 217 10.68 -8.60 6.86
CA ALA A 217 10.34 -7.96 8.14
C ALA A 217 11.06 -6.61 8.31
N ILE A 218 12.38 -6.57 8.08
CA ILE A 218 13.17 -5.34 8.19
C ILE A 218 12.68 -4.29 7.19
N ALA A 219 12.52 -4.67 5.92
CA ALA A 219 12.02 -3.77 4.89
C ALA A 219 10.59 -3.29 5.19
N GLY A 220 9.72 -4.20 5.64
CA GLY A 220 8.33 -3.89 5.96
C GLY A 220 8.18 -2.89 7.12
N ILE A 221 8.99 -3.03 8.17
CA ILE A 221 9.01 -2.08 9.30
C ILE A 221 9.53 -0.72 8.83
N ILE A 222 10.63 -0.67 8.07
CA ILE A 222 11.17 0.60 7.55
C ILE A 222 10.14 1.30 6.66
N CYS A 223 9.49 0.55 5.75
CA CYS A 223 8.45 1.11 4.89
C CYS A 223 7.21 1.55 5.65
N ALA A 224 6.80 0.84 6.70
CA ALA A 224 5.71 1.29 7.55
C ALA A 224 6.04 2.63 8.22
N ILE A 225 7.24 2.80 8.76
CA ILE A 225 7.67 4.09 9.34
C ILE A 225 7.60 5.19 8.28
N LEU A 226 8.19 4.96 7.09
CA LEU A 226 8.16 5.94 6.00
C LEU A 226 6.73 6.25 5.54
N PHE A 227 5.84 5.25 5.51
CA PHE A 227 4.46 5.40 5.08
C PHE A 227 3.60 6.15 6.11
N GLU A 228 3.78 5.89 7.40
CA GLU A 228 3.14 6.67 8.47
C GLU A 228 3.62 8.14 8.44
N LEU A 229 4.92 8.37 8.26
CA LEU A 229 5.47 9.73 8.10
C LEU A 229 4.92 10.42 6.85
N ALA A 230 4.79 9.69 5.74
CA ALA A 230 4.22 10.21 4.50
C ALA A 230 2.72 10.55 4.68
N LYS A 231 1.93 9.71 5.34
CA LYS A 231 0.51 10.01 5.68
C LYS A 231 0.41 11.30 6.48
N TYR A 232 1.21 11.41 7.54
CA TYR A 232 1.21 12.59 8.39
C TYR A 232 1.62 13.85 7.60
N GLY A 233 2.71 13.78 6.84
CA GLY A 233 3.18 14.90 6.01
C GLY A 233 2.19 15.29 4.92
N PHE A 234 1.50 14.33 4.30
CA PHE A 234 0.47 14.59 3.29
C PHE A 234 -0.79 15.22 3.90
N GLY A 235 -1.19 14.80 5.10
CA GLY A 235 -2.27 15.44 5.85
C GLY A 235 -1.98 16.90 6.18
N ILE A 236 -0.74 17.21 6.60
CA ILE A 236 -0.30 18.61 6.78
C ILE A 236 -0.35 19.36 5.44
N TYR A 237 0.18 18.77 4.37
CA TYR A 237 0.22 19.40 3.05
C TYR A 237 -1.17 19.79 2.54
N ILE A 238 -2.18 18.92 2.69
CA ILE A 238 -3.57 19.23 2.32
C ILE A 238 -4.12 20.36 3.18
N LYS A 239 -3.89 20.32 4.50
CA LYS A 239 -4.42 21.31 5.44
C LYS A 239 -3.84 22.72 5.23
N GLU A 240 -2.55 22.80 4.93
CA GLU A 240 -1.81 24.06 4.80
C GLU A 240 -1.89 24.67 3.38
N MET A 241 -2.46 23.96 2.40
CA MET A 241 -2.58 24.41 1.00
C MET A 241 -4.04 24.65 0.54
N PRO A 242 -4.89 25.40 1.28
CA PRO A 242 -6.26 25.71 0.82
C PRO A 242 -6.27 26.53 -0.48
N SER A 243 -5.19 27.24 -0.78
CA SER A 243 -5.00 27.97 -2.05
C SER A 243 -5.09 27.07 -3.29
N TYR A 244 -4.70 25.79 -3.18
CA TYR A 244 -4.79 24.84 -4.29
C TYR A 244 -6.24 24.51 -4.64
N GLU A 245 -7.10 24.37 -3.62
CA GLU A 245 -8.55 24.21 -3.79
C GLU A 245 -9.19 25.52 -4.31
N ASN A 246 -8.74 26.68 -3.84
CA ASN A 246 -9.26 27.98 -4.30
C ASN A 246 -9.00 28.26 -5.79
N ILE A 247 -7.89 27.76 -6.34
CA ILE A 247 -7.51 27.99 -7.76
C ILE A 247 -8.09 26.92 -8.67
N TYR A 248 -8.00 25.64 -8.27
CA TYR A 248 -8.35 24.49 -9.13
C TYR A 248 -9.69 23.84 -8.79
N GLY A 249 -10.31 24.19 -7.67
CA GLY A 249 -11.55 23.59 -7.19
C GLY A 249 -11.45 22.06 -7.11
N ALA A 250 -12.51 21.37 -7.55
CA ALA A 250 -12.56 19.91 -7.58
C ALA A 250 -11.44 19.25 -8.44
N LEU A 251 -10.82 19.98 -9.37
CA LEU A 251 -9.71 19.46 -10.18
C LEU A 251 -8.42 19.28 -9.37
N ALA A 252 -8.28 19.93 -8.21
CA ALA A 252 -7.12 19.77 -7.32
C ALA A 252 -6.94 18.32 -6.83
N ILE A 253 -8.03 17.54 -6.76
CA ILE A 253 -8.02 16.15 -6.29
C ILE A 253 -7.12 15.27 -7.17
N ILE A 254 -7.12 15.48 -8.48
CA ILE A 254 -6.37 14.63 -9.43
C ILE A 254 -4.86 14.71 -9.19
N PRO A 255 -4.19 15.88 -9.23
CA PRO A 255 -2.76 15.97 -8.97
C PRO A 255 -2.39 15.61 -7.53
N LEU A 256 -3.23 15.94 -6.54
CA LEU A 256 -3.01 15.54 -5.15
C LEU A 256 -2.97 14.02 -5.00
N PHE A 257 -3.96 13.34 -5.57
CA PHE A 257 -4.04 11.89 -5.55
C PHE A 257 -2.90 11.23 -6.34
N PHE A 258 -2.47 11.84 -7.45
CA PHE A 258 -1.29 11.39 -8.19
C PHE A 258 0.00 11.49 -7.34
N ILE A 259 0.21 12.60 -6.63
CA ILE A 259 1.35 12.77 -5.71
C ILE A 259 1.30 11.72 -4.60
N TRP A 260 0.12 11.47 -4.03
CA TRP A 260 -0.06 10.45 -2.99
C TRP A 260 0.33 9.04 -3.47
N ILE A 261 -0.18 8.65 -4.63
CA ILE A 261 0.16 7.36 -5.25
C ILE A 261 1.65 7.30 -5.58
N TYR A 262 2.23 8.38 -6.10
CA TYR A 262 3.65 8.47 -6.41
C TYR A 262 4.52 8.23 -5.18
N ILE A 263 4.27 8.94 -4.07
CA ILE A 263 5.00 8.77 -2.80
C ILE A 263 4.85 7.33 -2.29
N SER A 264 3.63 6.78 -2.36
CA SER A 264 3.37 5.39 -1.99
C SER A 264 4.23 4.40 -2.79
N TRP A 265 4.32 4.58 -4.12
CA TRP A 265 5.17 3.74 -4.97
C TRP A 265 6.66 3.92 -4.69
N VAL A 266 7.13 5.14 -4.39
CA VAL A 266 8.52 5.37 -3.98
C VAL A 266 8.83 4.55 -2.73
N ILE A 267 7.98 4.57 -1.72
CA ILE A 267 8.18 3.80 -0.47
C ILE A 267 8.15 2.29 -0.74
N ILE A 268 7.16 1.82 -1.52
CA ILE A 268 7.03 0.39 -1.87
C ILE A 268 8.28 -0.11 -2.60
N LEU A 269 8.72 0.59 -3.64
CA LEU A 269 9.88 0.21 -4.43
C LEU A 269 11.18 0.34 -3.63
N PHE A 270 11.28 1.34 -2.75
CA PHE A 270 12.42 1.47 -1.86
C PHE A 270 12.56 0.26 -0.93
N GLY A 271 11.47 -0.19 -0.29
CA GLY A 271 11.51 -1.42 0.52
C GLY A 271 11.76 -2.71 -0.28
N ALA A 272 11.33 -2.75 -1.54
CA ALA A 272 11.70 -3.85 -2.44
C ALA A 272 13.23 -3.89 -2.66
N HIS A 273 13.88 -2.74 -2.83
CA HIS A 273 15.33 -2.65 -2.94
C HIS A 273 16.03 -2.99 -1.62
N ILE A 274 15.50 -2.55 -0.47
CA ILE A 274 16.00 -2.98 0.85
C ILE A 274 15.97 -4.51 0.94
N THR A 275 14.84 -5.12 0.64
CA THR A 275 14.65 -6.58 0.71
C THR A 275 15.65 -7.31 -0.18
N PHE A 276 15.84 -6.84 -1.42
CA PHE A 276 16.78 -7.42 -2.37
C PHE A 276 18.24 -7.27 -1.93
N CYS A 277 18.67 -6.05 -1.56
CA CYS A 277 20.04 -5.77 -1.12
C CYS A 277 20.39 -6.44 0.22
N LEU A 278 19.39 -6.74 1.07
CA LEU A 278 19.61 -7.50 2.29
C LEU A 278 19.81 -9.00 2.04
N SER A 279 19.23 -9.51 0.95
CA SER A 279 19.28 -10.91 0.53
C SER A 279 20.44 -11.23 -0.43
N SER A 280 21.12 -10.21 -0.95
CA SER A 280 22.30 -10.33 -1.83
C SER A 280 23.58 -10.26 -1.02
#